data_AF-A0A8H4NC01-F1
#
_entry.id   AF-A0A8H4NC01-F1
#
_cell.length_a   1.000
_cell.length_b   1.000
_cell.length_c   1.000
_cell.angle_alpha   90.00
_cell.angle_beta   90.00
_cell.angle_gamma   90.00
#
_symmetry.space_group_name_H-M   'P 1'
#
loop_
_entity.id
_entity.type
_entity.pdbx_description
1 polymer ?
#
loop_
_entity_poly.entity_id
_entity_poly.type
_entity_poly.pdbx_seq_one_letter_code
_entity_poly.pdbx_strand_id
1 'polypeptide(L)'
;MTVKDYKYDREEPLNREPPLDELIASFITKKDGYDRNHGPIPIINAKNHRVAIDGAVRKPLSLSLADLQSLPQHSVICALQCAGNRRHTMRTEMKEVNGVDWFDGAVMNCKWRGPRLRDVLLSAGVEVEAHVAFACHQTPCQDDEWYGASIPLARAMSEDADVLVALEMNDAPLTPNHGFPVRVVTPGIAGARSVKWLDRITVQSVESANFYQQHDYKILPPEVDSPEKAKEFWHKVPSIQDMPVNSVIGVPANGANVRRDKAG
;
A
#
# COMPACT_ATOMS: atom_id res chain seq x y z
N MET A 1 -9.15 17.56 -22.97
CA MET A 1 -7.86 17.55 -22.25
C MET A 1 -7.01 16.46 -22.89
N THR A 2 -5.95 16.86 -23.56
CA THR A 2 -5.03 15.99 -24.30
C THR A 2 -4.23 15.12 -23.33
N VAL A 3 -4.23 13.81 -23.58
CA VAL A 3 -3.46 12.80 -22.86
C VAL A 3 -1.97 13.13 -23.06
N LYS A 4 -1.34 13.71 -22.04
CA LYS A 4 0.12 13.90 -22.00
C LYS A 4 0.78 12.54 -21.78
N ASP A 5 1.64 12.17 -22.73
CA ASP A 5 2.82 11.31 -22.61
C ASP A 5 2.73 10.18 -21.58
N TYR A 6 2.50 8.95 -22.06
CA TYR A 6 2.72 7.73 -21.28
C TYR A 6 4.20 7.64 -20.87
N LYS A 7 4.58 8.25 -19.75
CA LYS A 7 5.93 8.20 -19.19
C LYS A 7 6.20 6.91 -18.41
N TYR A 8 5.16 6.14 -18.08
CA TYR A 8 5.24 4.95 -17.23
C TYR A 8 4.43 3.82 -17.85
N ASP A 9 5.05 2.66 -17.99
CA ASP A 9 4.42 1.45 -18.51
C ASP A 9 4.56 0.29 -17.51
N ARG A 10 4.29 -0.94 -17.97
CA ARG A 10 4.40 -2.15 -17.14
C ARG A 10 5.85 -2.41 -16.72
N GLU A 11 6.82 -2.16 -17.59
CA GLU A 11 8.24 -2.45 -17.35
C GLU A 11 8.89 -1.34 -16.51
N GLU A 12 8.52 -0.09 -16.77
CA GLU A 12 9.05 1.10 -16.06
C GLU A 12 7.95 1.86 -15.29
N PRO A 13 7.33 1.25 -14.27
CA PRO A 13 6.31 1.92 -13.48
C PRO A 13 6.92 3.02 -12.61
N LEU A 14 6.17 4.10 -12.37
CA LEU A 14 6.61 5.20 -11.51
C LEU A 14 6.92 4.69 -10.11
N ASN A 15 8.18 4.81 -9.68
CA ASN A 15 8.58 4.63 -8.31
C ASN A 15 9.51 5.78 -7.90
N ARG A 16 9.15 6.54 -6.87
CA ARG A 16 9.94 7.68 -6.37
C ARG A 16 9.63 7.96 -4.91
N GLU A 17 10.59 8.55 -4.22
CA GLU A 17 10.45 9.02 -2.84
C GLU A 17 10.78 10.52 -2.78
N PRO A 18 10.20 11.26 -1.82
CA PRO A 18 10.60 12.64 -1.57
C PRO A 18 12.01 12.69 -0.97
N PRO A 19 12.75 13.81 -1.17
CA PRO A 19 13.93 14.10 -0.39
C PRO A 19 13.62 14.04 1.12
N LEU A 20 14.56 13.53 1.93
CA LEU A 20 14.31 13.25 3.34
C LEU A 20 14.03 14.51 4.15
N ASP A 21 14.67 15.63 3.84
CA ASP A 21 14.43 16.94 4.46
C ASP A 21 13.01 17.46 4.18
N GLU A 22 12.50 17.28 2.96
CA GLU A 22 11.11 17.58 2.62
C GLU A 22 10.13 16.65 3.33
N LEU A 23 10.45 15.36 3.44
CA LEU A 23 9.61 14.35 4.09
C LEU A 23 9.37 14.68 5.56
N ILE A 24 10.41 15.10 6.28
CA ILE A 24 10.34 15.39 7.73
C ILE A 24 9.96 16.84 8.04
N ALA A 25 9.81 17.70 7.03
CA ALA A 25 9.48 19.12 7.21
C ALA A 25 8.10 19.34 7.87
N SER A 26 7.24 18.32 7.90
CA SER A 26 5.96 18.35 8.62
C SER A 26 5.47 16.97 9.01
N PHE A 27 4.69 16.91 10.09
CA PHE A 27 4.10 15.66 10.58
C PHE A 27 3.18 14.99 9.55
N ILE A 28 2.35 15.78 8.85
CA ILE A 28 1.59 15.33 7.67
C ILE A 28 2.43 15.64 6.43
N THR A 29 2.65 14.66 5.57
CA THR A 29 3.40 14.82 4.33
C THR A 29 2.66 15.78 3.39
N LYS A 30 3.24 16.95 3.10
CA LYS A 30 2.59 18.07 2.39
C LYS A 30 2.54 17.94 0.86
N LYS A 31 3.40 17.09 0.27
CA LYS A 31 3.38 16.72 -1.15
C LYS A 31 2.74 15.32 -1.30
N ASP A 32 2.58 14.83 -2.53
CA ASP A 32 2.12 13.46 -2.90
C ASP A 32 3.00 12.31 -2.32
N GLY A 33 3.77 12.52 -1.24
CA GLY A 33 4.58 11.52 -0.58
C GLY A 33 5.46 10.71 -1.53
N TYR A 34 5.49 9.38 -1.33
CA TYR A 34 6.18 8.44 -2.20
C TYR A 34 5.19 7.75 -3.14
N ASP A 35 5.65 7.45 -4.35
CA ASP A 35 4.91 6.65 -5.32
C ASP A 35 5.54 5.25 -5.35
N ARG A 36 4.75 4.21 -5.07
CA ARG A 36 5.11 2.83 -5.44
C ARG A 36 4.06 2.26 -6.36
N ASN A 37 4.47 1.88 -7.57
CA ASN A 37 3.63 1.25 -8.58
C ASN A 37 4.33 -0.01 -9.12
N HIS A 38 3.56 -1.07 -9.34
CA HIS A 38 4.03 -2.28 -10.02
C HIS A 38 3.61 -2.31 -11.49
N GLY A 39 2.93 -1.28 -11.98
CA GLY A 39 2.45 -1.17 -13.34
C GLY A 39 2.04 0.26 -13.67
N PRO A 40 1.42 0.49 -14.84
CA PRO A 40 0.93 1.80 -15.24
C PRO A 40 -0.08 2.36 -14.24
N ILE A 41 -0.16 3.69 -14.16
CA ILE A 41 -1.22 4.35 -13.40
C ILE A 41 -2.49 4.36 -14.27
N PRO A 42 -3.56 3.65 -13.88
CA PRO A 42 -4.79 3.61 -14.68
C PRO A 42 -5.52 4.95 -14.63
N ILE A 43 -6.13 5.33 -15.76
CA ILE A 43 -7.04 6.49 -15.84
C ILE A 43 -8.47 5.97 -15.65
N ILE A 44 -8.99 6.11 -14.43
CA ILE A 44 -10.30 5.59 -14.06
C ILE A 44 -11.37 6.68 -14.13
N ASN A 45 -12.46 6.39 -14.85
CA ASN A 45 -13.66 7.21 -14.79
C ASN A 45 -14.46 6.88 -13.52
N ALA A 46 -14.36 7.76 -12.53
CA ALA A 46 -15.02 7.61 -11.23
C ALA A 46 -16.54 7.40 -11.28
N LYS A 47 -17.24 7.91 -12.31
CA LYS A 47 -18.70 7.70 -12.45
C LYS A 47 -19.05 6.24 -12.71
N ASN A 48 -18.19 5.54 -13.45
CA ASN A 48 -18.41 4.17 -13.87
C ASN A 48 -17.70 3.17 -12.95
N HIS A 49 -16.76 3.63 -12.12
CA HIS A 49 -16.03 2.78 -11.18
C HIS A 49 -16.97 2.11 -10.19
N ARG A 50 -16.71 0.83 -9.91
CA ARG A 50 -17.44 0.02 -8.93
C ARG A 50 -16.44 -0.78 -8.11
N VAL A 51 -16.75 -0.93 -6.82
CA VAL A 51 -16.07 -1.88 -5.93
C VAL A 51 -17.02 -3.03 -5.67
N ALA A 52 -16.66 -4.22 -6.16
CA ALA A 52 -17.40 -5.45 -5.88
C ALA A 52 -16.99 -6.02 -4.52
N ILE A 53 -17.98 -6.43 -3.71
CA ILE A 53 -17.78 -7.15 -2.45
C ILE A 53 -18.40 -8.54 -2.62
N ASP A 54 -17.59 -9.59 -2.54
CA ASP A 54 -18.02 -10.96 -2.80
C ASP A 54 -17.28 -12.01 -1.93
N GLY A 55 -17.42 -13.28 -2.31
CA GLY A 55 -16.88 -14.42 -1.57
C GLY A 55 -17.82 -14.90 -0.47
N ALA A 56 -17.29 -15.15 0.73
CA ALA A 56 -18.03 -15.65 1.89
C ALA A 56 -18.85 -14.54 2.58
N VAL A 57 -19.83 -14.00 1.85
CA VAL A 57 -20.77 -12.97 2.30
C VAL A 57 -22.20 -13.38 1.96
N ARG A 58 -23.18 -13.04 2.81
CA ARG A 58 -24.60 -13.33 2.55
C ARG A 58 -25.15 -12.55 1.36
N LYS A 59 -24.72 -11.30 1.21
CA LYS A 59 -25.22 -10.35 0.21
C LYS A 59 -24.05 -9.71 -0.53
N PRO A 60 -23.65 -10.25 -1.69
CA PRO A 60 -22.68 -9.59 -2.55
C PRO A 60 -23.13 -8.17 -2.91
N LEU A 61 -22.18 -7.22 -2.95
CA LEU A 61 -22.43 -5.81 -3.22
C LEU A 61 -21.62 -5.36 -4.44
N SER A 62 -22.10 -4.32 -5.11
CA SER A 62 -21.35 -3.58 -6.13
C SER A 62 -21.57 -2.10 -5.88
N LEU A 63 -20.61 -1.48 -5.19
CA LEU A 63 -20.74 -0.11 -4.68
C LEU A 63 -20.11 0.87 -5.67
N SER A 64 -20.87 1.89 -6.07
CA SER A 64 -20.34 3.06 -6.79
C SER A 64 -19.58 3.99 -5.84
N LEU A 65 -18.85 4.94 -6.42
CA LEU A 65 -18.22 6.00 -5.62
C LEU A 65 -19.28 6.78 -4.81
N ALA A 66 -20.46 7.05 -5.39
CA ALA A 66 -21.53 7.74 -4.69
C ALA A 66 -22.08 6.92 -3.52
N ASP A 67 -22.20 5.60 -3.67
CA ASP A 67 -22.62 4.71 -2.58
C ASP A 67 -21.60 4.76 -1.44
N LEU A 68 -20.30 4.66 -1.76
CA LEU A 68 -19.21 4.75 -0.77
C LEU A 68 -19.20 6.12 -0.06
N GLN A 69 -19.46 7.21 -0.77
CA GLN A 69 -19.55 8.56 -0.18
C GLN A 69 -20.76 8.70 0.76
N SER A 70 -21.84 7.96 0.51
CA SER A 70 -23.06 8.00 1.33
C SER A 70 -22.94 7.24 2.66
N LEU A 71 -21.98 6.30 2.77
CA LEU A 71 -21.73 5.56 4.00
C LEU A 71 -21.14 6.46 5.09
N PRO A 72 -21.24 6.09 6.38
CA PRO A 72 -20.54 6.77 7.46
C PRO A 72 -19.05 6.87 7.17
N GLN A 73 -18.52 8.07 7.29
CA GLN A 73 -17.14 8.36 6.93
C GLN A 73 -16.28 8.45 8.19
N HIS A 74 -15.06 7.91 8.11
CA HIS A 74 -14.09 7.95 9.19
C HIS A 74 -12.76 8.54 8.71
N SER A 75 -11.98 9.14 9.61
CA SER A 75 -10.68 9.75 9.29
C SER A 75 -9.60 9.20 10.20
N VAL A 76 -8.48 8.83 9.61
CA VAL A 76 -7.33 8.23 10.29
C VAL A 76 -6.07 8.92 9.81
N ILE A 77 -5.20 9.33 10.74
CA ILE A 77 -3.84 9.75 10.38
C ILE A 77 -2.94 8.52 10.57
N CYS A 78 -2.34 8.05 9.48
CA CYS A 78 -1.39 6.94 9.57
C CYS A 78 -0.28 7.04 8.52
N ALA A 79 0.86 6.45 8.89
CA ALA A 79 1.98 6.26 7.99
C ALA A 79 1.74 5.03 7.10
N LEU A 80 1.98 5.17 5.80
CA LEU A 80 2.18 4.06 4.89
C LEU A 80 3.66 3.94 4.61
N GLN A 81 4.25 2.80 4.96
CA GLN A 81 5.67 2.50 4.73
C GLN A 81 5.80 1.37 3.72
N CYS A 82 6.67 1.53 2.73
CA CYS A 82 7.06 0.47 1.82
C CYS A 82 7.91 -0.57 2.56
N ALA A 83 7.65 -1.86 2.35
CA ALA A 83 8.50 -2.93 2.88
C ALA A 83 9.95 -2.85 2.36
N GLY A 84 10.16 -2.20 1.20
CA GLY A 84 11.48 -1.96 0.63
C GLY A 84 12.20 -0.71 1.13
N ASN A 85 11.63 0.05 2.08
CA ASN A 85 12.27 1.26 2.60
C ASN A 85 13.69 0.95 3.10
N ARG A 86 14.67 1.79 2.78
CA ARG A 86 16.11 1.63 3.11
C ARG A 86 16.82 0.48 2.41
N ARG A 87 16.30 0.01 1.27
CA ARG A 87 16.96 -1.03 0.45
C ARG A 87 18.36 -0.61 0.01
N HIS A 88 18.59 0.67 -0.27
CA HIS A 88 19.90 1.20 -0.67
C HIS A 88 20.97 0.85 0.38
N THR A 89 20.70 1.05 1.67
CA THR A 89 21.63 0.67 2.75
C THR A 89 21.91 -0.84 2.76
N MET A 90 20.90 -1.69 2.55
CA MET A 90 21.12 -3.13 2.46
C MET A 90 22.01 -3.48 1.25
N ARG A 91 21.78 -2.82 0.12
CA ARG A 91 22.55 -3.00 -1.12
C ARG A 91 24.02 -2.62 -0.94
N THR A 92 24.30 -1.46 -0.34
CA THR A 92 25.67 -0.91 -0.26
C THR A 92 26.46 -1.41 0.96
N GLU A 93 25.81 -1.59 2.11
CA GLU A 93 26.49 -1.92 3.37
C GLU A 93 26.48 -3.41 3.72
N MET A 94 25.63 -4.21 3.07
CA MET A 94 25.52 -5.65 3.35
C MET A 94 25.83 -6.50 2.13
N LYS A 95 24.90 -6.57 1.16
CA LYS A 95 25.05 -7.34 -0.08
C LYS A 95 24.12 -6.81 -1.15
N GLU A 96 24.49 -7.03 -2.41
CA GLU A 96 23.65 -6.69 -3.56
C GLU A 96 22.29 -7.41 -3.50
N VAL A 97 21.21 -6.70 -3.84
CA VAL A 97 19.82 -7.18 -3.74
C VAL A 97 18.98 -6.73 -4.92
N ASN A 98 17.92 -7.49 -5.25
CA ASN A 98 17.00 -7.12 -6.32
C ASN A 98 15.88 -6.19 -5.82
N GLY A 99 15.40 -5.31 -6.70
CA GLY A 99 14.27 -4.41 -6.47
C GLY A 99 14.62 -2.92 -6.52
N VAL A 100 13.59 -2.07 -6.45
CA VAL A 100 13.73 -0.60 -6.49
C VAL A 100 14.69 -0.11 -5.40
N ASP A 101 15.64 0.74 -5.79
CA ASP A 101 16.67 1.25 -4.89
C ASP A 101 16.16 2.40 -4.03
N TRP A 102 15.42 2.06 -2.97
CA TRP A 102 14.88 3.03 -2.01
C TRP A 102 15.94 3.46 -1.00
N PHE A 103 16.07 4.77 -0.82
CA PHE A 103 16.73 5.40 0.31
C PHE A 103 15.79 5.39 1.53
N ASP A 104 15.82 6.45 2.34
CA ASP A 104 15.15 6.53 3.64
C ASP A 104 13.71 7.08 3.57
N GLY A 105 13.21 7.42 2.38
CA GLY A 105 12.00 8.21 2.15
C GLY A 105 10.80 7.44 1.61
N ALA A 106 10.86 6.10 1.51
CA ALA A 106 9.74 5.28 1.05
C ALA A 106 8.65 5.08 2.14
N VAL A 107 8.21 6.20 2.71
CA VAL A 107 7.18 6.31 3.74
C VAL A 107 6.46 7.66 3.60
N MET A 108 5.17 7.71 3.92
CA MET A 108 4.41 8.96 4.01
C MET A 108 3.39 8.89 5.14
N ASN A 109 3.24 9.97 5.92
CA ASN A 109 2.23 10.07 6.98
C ASN A 109 1.14 11.03 6.55
N CYS A 110 -0.07 10.51 6.36
CA CYS A 110 -1.16 11.25 5.74
C CYS A 110 -2.47 11.06 6.51
N LYS A 111 -3.38 12.02 6.36
CA LYS A 111 -4.75 11.90 6.81
C LYS A 111 -5.56 11.21 5.72
N TRP A 112 -6.11 10.05 6.02
CA TRP A 112 -6.94 9.27 5.11
C TRP A 112 -8.39 9.37 5.55
N ARG A 113 -9.31 9.36 4.59
CA ARG A 113 -10.73 9.42 4.90
C ARG A 113 -11.57 8.61 3.92
N GLY A 114 -12.56 7.89 4.46
CA GLY A 114 -13.50 7.05 3.74
C GLY A 114 -14.32 6.16 4.68
N PRO A 115 -15.20 5.28 4.17
CA PRO A 115 -15.89 4.29 4.99
C PRO A 115 -14.92 3.32 5.66
N ARG A 116 -15.27 2.88 6.88
CA ARG A 116 -14.58 1.77 7.52
C ARG A 116 -14.86 0.48 6.74
N LEU A 117 -13.82 -0.30 6.46
CA LEU A 117 -13.96 -1.60 5.80
C LEU A 117 -14.89 -2.53 6.58
N ARG A 118 -14.77 -2.52 7.91
CA ARG A 118 -15.66 -3.25 8.83
C ARG A 118 -17.13 -3.03 8.51
N ASP A 119 -17.55 -1.77 8.36
CA ASP A 119 -18.97 -1.43 8.16
C ASP A 119 -19.47 -1.89 6.78
N VAL A 120 -18.60 -1.79 5.76
CA VAL A 120 -18.85 -2.35 4.43
C VAL A 120 -19.04 -3.88 4.51
N LEU A 121 -18.16 -4.60 5.21
CA LEU A 121 -18.24 -6.05 5.38
C LEU A 121 -19.46 -6.49 6.19
N LEU A 122 -19.82 -5.75 7.25
CA LEU A 122 -21.05 -5.99 8.02
C LEU A 122 -22.30 -5.83 7.13
N SER A 123 -22.32 -4.83 6.25
CA SER A 123 -23.44 -4.62 5.33
C SER A 123 -23.60 -5.74 4.28
N ALA A 124 -22.50 -6.43 3.94
CA ALA A 124 -22.49 -7.60 3.07
C ALA A 124 -22.85 -8.90 3.83
N GLY A 125 -22.80 -8.89 5.17
CA GLY A 125 -23.13 -10.03 6.02
C GLY A 125 -22.06 -11.10 6.04
N VAL A 126 -20.84 -10.75 6.48
CA VAL A 126 -19.73 -11.70 6.70
C VAL A 126 -19.95 -12.55 7.96
N GLU A 127 -19.62 -13.84 7.92
CA GLU A 127 -19.92 -14.80 9.00
C GLU A 127 -18.80 -15.78 9.37
N VAL A 128 -17.68 -15.78 8.66
CA VAL A 128 -16.66 -16.84 8.76
C VAL A 128 -15.33 -16.28 9.24
N GLU A 129 -14.53 -17.06 9.97
CA GLU A 129 -13.10 -16.75 10.09
C GLU A 129 -12.44 -16.92 8.72
N ALA A 130 -11.73 -15.89 8.27
CA ALA A 130 -11.29 -15.76 6.88
C ALA A 130 -10.17 -14.72 6.73
N HIS A 131 -9.76 -14.50 5.49
CA HIS A 131 -9.03 -13.35 5.00
C HIS A 131 -9.95 -12.45 4.17
N VAL A 132 -9.57 -11.18 4.07
CA VAL A 132 -10.16 -10.23 3.13
C VAL A 132 -9.11 -9.90 2.08
N ALA A 133 -9.34 -10.36 0.86
CA ALA A 133 -8.52 -10.05 -0.30
C ALA A 133 -8.99 -8.76 -0.97
N PHE A 134 -8.04 -7.99 -1.46
CA PHE A 134 -8.24 -6.73 -2.17
C PHE A 134 -7.57 -6.82 -3.54
N ALA A 135 -8.21 -6.27 -4.55
CA ALA A 135 -7.70 -6.32 -5.92
C ALA A 135 -7.90 -5.02 -6.69
N CYS A 136 -6.99 -4.81 -7.64
CA CYS A 136 -7.15 -3.89 -8.75
C CYS A 136 -6.87 -4.65 -10.06
N HIS A 137 -7.92 -4.90 -10.84
CA HIS A 137 -7.86 -5.53 -12.16
C HIS A 137 -7.82 -4.50 -13.30
N GLN A 138 -7.74 -3.19 -13.00
CA GLN A 138 -7.77 -2.11 -13.99
C GLN A 138 -6.47 -1.99 -14.79
N THR A 139 -5.37 -2.60 -14.34
CA THR A 139 -4.05 -2.47 -14.98
C THR A 139 -3.17 -3.67 -14.66
N PRO A 140 -2.35 -4.15 -15.63
CA PRO A 140 -1.38 -5.21 -15.37
C PRO A 140 -0.23 -4.71 -14.51
N CYS A 141 0.47 -5.64 -13.86
CA CYS A 141 1.66 -5.38 -13.08
C CYS A 141 2.86 -6.13 -13.66
N GLN A 142 4.08 -5.80 -13.24
CA GLN A 142 5.33 -6.44 -13.67
C GLN A 142 5.21 -7.98 -13.59
N ASP A 143 4.89 -8.49 -12.40
CA ASP A 143 4.92 -9.92 -12.10
C ASP A 143 3.55 -10.63 -12.08
N ASP A 144 2.45 -9.92 -12.40
CA ASP A 144 1.09 -10.48 -12.40
C ASP A 144 0.16 -9.64 -13.28
N GLU A 145 -0.98 -10.19 -13.71
CA GLU A 145 -1.93 -9.49 -14.57
C GLU A 145 -2.78 -8.44 -13.82
N TRP A 146 -2.66 -8.39 -12.49
CA TRP A 146 -3.36 -7.46 -11.61
C TRP A 146 -2.62 -7.33 -10.26
N TYR A 147 -2.90 -6.27 -9.50
CA TYR A 147 -2.32 -6.12 -8.15
C TYR A 147 -3.28 -6.59 -7.07
N GLY A 148 -2.80 -7.45 -6.17
CA GLY A 148 -3.60 -8.00 -5.08
C GLY A 148 -2.86 -8.14 -3.78
N ALA A 149 -3.61 -8.08 -2.69
CA ALA A 149 -3.13 -8.39 -1.35
C ALA A 149 -4.28 -8.90 -0.48
N SER A 150 -3.98 -9.37 0.72
CA SER A 150 -5.00 -9.68 1.72
C SER A 150 -4.54 -9.38 3.13
N ILE A 151 -5.52 -9.15 4.01
CA ILE A 151 -5.32 -9.06 5.46
C ILE A 151 -6.22 -10.09 6.16
N PRO A 152 -5.90 -10.51 7.40
CA PRO A 152 -6.82 -11.33 8.20
C PRO A 152 -8.16 -10.62 8.41
N LEU A 153 -9.28 -11.36 8.34
CA LEU A 153 -10.61 -10.79 8.58
C LEU A 153 -10.71 -10.18 9.98
N ALA A 154 -10.10 -10.81 10.99
CA ALA A 154 -10.08 -10.27 12.35
C ALA A 154 -9.55 -8.83 12.41
N ARG A 155 -8.52 -8.51 11.61
CA ARG A 155 -8.01 -7.13 11.47
C ARG A 155 -8.99 -6.24 10.71
N ALA A 156 -9.56 -6.73 9.60
CA ALA A 156 -10.56 -5.98 8.82
C ALA A 156 -11.81 -5.61 9.63
N MET A 157 -12.18 -6.46 10.60
CA MET A 157 -13.36 -6.31 11.46
C MET A 157 -13.07 -5.60 12.79
N SER A 158 -11.79 -5.38 13.13
CA SER A 158 -11.40 -4.68 14.35
C SER A 158 -11.71 -3.18 14.25
N GLU A 159 -12.32 -2.63 15.30
CA GLU A 159 -12.57 -1.20 15.41
C GLU A 159 -11.27 -0.41 15.56
N ASP A 160 -10.30 -0.95 16.32
CA ASP A 160 -9.00 -0.32 16.61
C ASP A 160 -8.03 -0.37 15.42
N ALA A 161 -8.23 -1.28 14.48
CA ALA A 161 -7.36 -1.40 13.31
C ALA A 161 -7.65 -0.32 12.26
N ASP A 162 -8.79 0.37 12.35
CA ASP A 162 -9.10 1.56 11.55
C ASP A 162 -8.92 1.37 10.03
N VAL A 163 -9.18 0.16 9.51
CA VAL A 163 -9.04 -0.13 8.07
C VAL A 163 -10.10 0.61 7.28
N LEU A 164 -9.68 1.36 6.26
CA LEU A 164 -10.56 2.21 5.45
C LEU A 164 -10.64 1.75 3.99
N VAL A 165 -11.81 1.93 3.41
CA VAL A 165 -12.01 2.08 1.96
C VAL A 165 -11.90 3.58 1.66
N ALA A 166 -10.66 4.08 1.59
CA ALA A 166 -10.39 5.51 1.53
C ALA A 166 -10.75 6.12 0.16
N LEU A 167 -11.28 7.34 0.21
CA LEU A 167 -11.69 8.18 -0.92
C LEU A 167 -10.89 9.49 -0.98
N GLU A 168 -10.33 9.89 0.15
CA GLU A 168 -9.61 11.14 0.35
C GLU A 168 -8.26 10.92 1.03
N MET A 169 -7.32 11.80 0.71
CA MET A 169 -5.98 11.92 1.29
C MET A 169 -5.70 13.39 1.54
N ASN A 170 -5.32 13.74 2.76
CA ASN A 170 -5.03 15.10 3.20
C ASN A 170 -6.15 16.10 2.85
N ASP A 171 -7.38 15.76 3.20
CA ASP A 171 -8.58 16.60 3.04
C ASP A 171 -8.95 16.93 1.57
N ALA A 172 -8.39 16.18 0.62
CA ALA A 172 -8.73 16.25 -0.81
C ALA A 172 -9.05 14.85 -1.36
N PRO A 173 -9.82 14.74 -2.47
CA PRO A 173 -9.96 13.46 -3.17
C PRO A 173 -8.61 12.86 -3.50
N LEU A 174 -8.53 11.52 -3.50
CA LEU A 174 -7.33 10.81 -3.94
C LEU A 174 -6.86 11.31 -5.31
N THR A 175 -5.56 11.33 -5.54
CA THR A 175 -4.99 11.53 -6.87
C THR A 175 -4.86 10.17 -7.59
N PRO A 176 -4.73 10.14 -8.93
CA PRO A 176 -4.46 8.90 -9.66
C PRO A 176 -3.26 8.13 -9.09
N ASN A 177 -2.17 8.83 -8.75
CA ASN A 177 -0.97 8.26 -8.14
C ASN A 177 -1.22 7.49 -6.83
N HIS A 178 -2.21 7.94 -6.05
CA HIS A 178 -2.54 7.35 -4.74
C HIS A 178 -3.82 6.54 -4.74
N GLY A 179 -4.34 6.16 -5.91
CA GLY A 179 -5.43 5.19 -6.01
C GLY A 179 -6.80 5.80 -6.25
N PHE A 180 -6.91 7.01 -6.79
CA PHE A 180 -8.20 7.55 -7.22
C PHE A 180 -8.96 6.57 -8.13
N PRO A 181 -10.26 6.31 -7.90
CA PRO A 181 -11.12 6.99 -6.93
C PRO A 181 -11.19 6.34 -5.54
N VAL A 182 -10.71 5.10 -5.39
CA VAL A 182 -10.85 4.32 -4.16
C VAL A 182 -9.58 3.50 -3.90
N ARG A 183 -9.07 3.52 -2.67
CA ARG A 183 -8.03 2.61 -2.21
C ARG A 183 -8.39 1.97 -0.89
N VAL A 184 -7.74 0.88 -0.54
CA VAL A 184 -7.67 0.43 0.86
C VAL A 184 -6.54 1.17 1.57
N VAL A 185 -6.77 1.54 2.82
CA VAL A 185 -5.74 1.99 3.76
C VAL A 185 -5.77 1.05 4.97
N THR A 186 -4.62 0.47 5.29
CA THR A 186 -4.45 -0.52 6.36
C THR A 186 -3.45 0.01 7.41
N PRO A 187 -3.91 0.76 8.42
CA PRO A 187 -3.02 1.32 9.44
C PRO A 187 -2.17 0.26 10.17
N GLY A 188 -0.91 0.61 10.43
CA GLY A 188 0.02 -0.19 11.24
C GLY A 188 0.64 -1.41 10.54
N ILE A 189 0.34 -1.65 9.27
CA ILE A 189 0.92 -2.75 8.48
C ILE A 189 1.56 -2.25 7.19
N ALA A 190 2.31 -3.12 6.53
CA ALA A 190 3.05 -2.83 5.31
C ALA A 190 2.16 -2.19 4.23
N GLY A 191 2.67 -1.13 3.59
CA GLY A 191 1.95 -0.38 2.56
C GLY A 191 1.53 -1.23 1.35
N ALA A 192 2.19 -2.38 1.12
CA ALA A 192 1.82 -3.35 0.10
C ALA A 192 0.39 -3.89 0.26
N ARG A 193 -0.16 -3.91 1.48
CA ARG A 193 -1.52 -4.40 1.78
C ARG A 193 -2.61 -3.33 1.55
N SER A 194 -2.22 -2.07 1.39
CA SER A 194 -3.11 -0.95 1.08
C SER A 194 -3.31 -0.81 -0.44
N VAL A 195 -4.09 -1.71 -1.05
CA VAL A 195 -4.32 -1.76 -2.51
C VAL A 195 -4.91 -0.46 -3.05
N LYS A 196 -4.29 0.10 -4.10
CA LYS A 196 -4.77 1.28 -4.83
C LYS A 196 -5.71 0.87 -5.96
N TRP A 197 -6.55 1.82 -6.42
CA TRP A 197 -7.49 1.62 -7.53
C TRP A 197 -8.40 0.41 -7.32
N LEU A 198 -8.86 0.25 -6.08
CA LEU A 198 -9.59 -0.90 -5.59
C LEU A 198 -10.85 -1.12 -6.42
N ASP A 199 -11.01 -2.30 -7.01
CA ASP A 199 -12.24 -2.71 -7.71
C ASP A 199 -12.89 -3.97 -7.14
N ARG A 200 -12.18 -4.70 -6.27
CA ARG A 200 -12.73 -5.91 -5.63
C ARG A 200 -12.26 -6.09 -4.19
N ILE A 201 -13.19 -6.52 -3.35
CA ILE A 201 -12.99 -6.99 -1.99
C ILE A 201 -13.63 -8.39 -1.90
N THR A 202 -12.84 -9.41 -1.58
CA THR A 202 -13.31 -10.79 -1.52
C THR A 202 -13.05 -11.36 -0.15
N VAL A 203 -14.10 -11.84 0.54
CA VAL A 203 -13.93 -12.61 1.78
C VAL A 203 -13.70 -14.08 1.42
N GLN A 204 -12.60 -14.66 1.90
CA GLN A 204 -12.18 -16.01 1.51
C GLN A 204 -11.40 -16.72 2.63
N SER A 205 -11.41 -18.04 2.64
CA SER A 205 -10.82 -18.84 3.73
C SER A 205 -9.29 -18.79 3.80
N VAL A 206 -8.62 -18.34 2.75
CA VAL A 206 -7.15 -18.32 2.63
C VAL A 206 -6.65 -16.95 2.17
N GLU A 207 -5.35 -16.69 2.31
CA GLU A 207 -4.72 -15.48 1.77
C GLU A 207 -4.98 -15.31 0.27
N SER A 208 -4.85 -14.07 -0.21
CA SER A 208 -4.88 -13.76 -1.65
C SER A 208 -3.86 -14.62 -2.39
N ALA A 209 -4.27 -15.23 -3.50
CA ALA A 209 -3.39 -16.02 -4.36
C ALA A 209 -2.50 -15.16 -5.28
N ASN A 210 -2.66 -13.84 -5.26
CA ASN A 210 -1.88 -12.91 -6.09
C ASN A 210 -0.38 -13.02 -5.82
N PHE A 211 0.42 -12.82 -6.87
CA PHE A 211 1.88 -12.89 -6.81
C PHE A 211 2.46 -12.08 -5.63
N TYR A 212 2.02 -10.84 -5.45
CA TYR A 212 2.54 -9.93 -4.42
C TYR A 212 2.16 -10.33 -2.98
N GLN A 213 1.20 -11.23 -2.80
CA GLN A 213 0.94 -11.85 -1.49
C GLN A 213 1.79 -13.10 -1.30
N GLN A 214 1.89 -13.94 -2.33
CA GLN A 214 2.44 -15.29 -2.20
C GLN A 214 3.96 -15.39 -2.41
N HIS A 215 4.50 -14.58 -3.32
CA HIS A 215 5.87 -14.67 -3.85
C HIS A 215 6.68 -13.36 -3.73
N ASP A 216 6.15 -12.36 -3.02
CA ASP A 216 6.84 -11.12 -2.68
C ASP A 216 6.42 -10.67 -1.27
N TYR A 217 7.06 -9.62 -0.74
CA TYR A 217 6.76 -9.04 0.57
C TYR A 217 6.77 -10.08 1.70
N LYS A 218 7.82 -10.90 1.72
CA LYS A 218 8.13 -11.89 2.76
C LYS A 218 9.58 -11.73 3.19
N ILE A 219 9.88 -11.97 4.46
CA ILE A 219 11.25 -11.99 4.96
C ILE A 219 11.79 -13.41 4.80
N LEU A 220 12.70 -13.59 3.85
CA LEU A 220 13.36 -14.86 3.61
C LEU A 220 14.59 -15.02 4.51
N PRO A 221 15.00 -16.26 4.85
CA PRO A 221 16.25 -16.51 5.56
C PRO A 221 17.47 -15.94 4.80
N PRO A 222 18.52 -15.48 5.49
CA PRO A 222 19.69 -14.83 4.85
C PRO A 222 20.42 -15.70 3.81
N GLU A 223 20.36 -17.02 3.95
CA GLU A 223 20.92 -18.02 3.02
C GLU A 223 20.19 -18.11 1.68
N VAL A 224 19.00 -17.53 1.59
CA VAL A 224 18.26 -17.40 0.33
C VAL A 224 18.78 -16.18 -0.42
N ASP A 225 19.61 -16.44 -1.42
CA ASP A 225 20.36 -15.42 -2.19
C ASP A 225 20.02 -15.41 -3.68
N SER A 226 19.08 -16.25 -4.14
CA SER A 226 18.62 -16.26 -5.52
C SER A 226 17.10 -16.49 -5.63
N PRO A 227 16.47 -16.03 -6.74
CA PRO A 227 15.07 -16.33 -7.03
C PRO A 227 14.76 -17.83 -7.07
N GLU A 228 15.69 -18.66 -7.56
CA GLU A 228 15.53 -20.11 -7.63
C GLU A 228 15.42 -20.72 -6.23
N LYS A 229 16.33 -20.35 -5.31
CA LYS A 229 16.25 -20.81 -3.92
C LYS A 229 14.98 -20.30 -3.24
N ALA A 230 14.55 -19.07 -3.52
CA ALA A 230 13.36 -18.49 -2.90
C ALA A 230 12.08 -19.30 -3.16
N LYS A 231 11.98 -20.00 -4.31
CA LYS A 231 10.85 -20.90 -4.63
C LYS A 231 10.58 -21.94 -3.55
N GLU A 232 11.62 -22.40 -2.86
CA GLU A 232 11.51 -23.39 -1.79
C GLU A 232 11.03 -22.81 -0.45
N PHE A 233 10.95 -21.49 -0.31
CA PHE A 233 10.68 -20.80 0.95
C PHE A 233 9.39 -19.98 0.96
N TRP A 234 8.84 -19.60 -0.19
CA TRP A 234 7.64 -18.76 -0.24
C TRP A 234 6.46 -19.29 0.59
N HIS A 235 6.25 -20.61 0.59
CA HIS A 235 5.19 -21.26 1.37
C HIS A 235 5.56 -21.51 2.85
N LYS A 236 6.83 -21.30 3.23
CA LYS A 236 7.35 -21.58 4.58
C LYS A 236 7.39 -20.35 5.47
N VAL A 237 7.30 -19.15 4.90
CA VAL A 237 7.34 -17.90 5.65
C VAL A 237 6.05 -17.09 5.44
N PRO A 238 5.58 -16.38 6.48
CA PRO A 238 4.37 -15.60 6.39
C PRO A 238 4.57 -14.35 5.52
N SER A 239 3.50 -13.92 4.87
CA SER A 239 3.37 -12.63 4.21
C SER A 239 3.57 -11.50 5.23
N ILE A 240 4.42 -10.51 4.92
CA ILE A 240 4.63 -9.35 5.81
C ILE A 240 3.30 -8.63 6.00
N GLN A 241 2.89 -8.50 7.25
CA GLN A 241 1.77 -7.66 7.70
C GLN A 241 2.37 -6.54 8.53
N ASP A 242 2.61 -6.80 9.82
CA ASP A 242 3.20 -5.82 10.73
C ASP A 242 4.64 -5.49 10.32
N MET A 243 4.99 -4.20 10.42
CA MET A 243 6.34 -3.70 10.14
C MET A 243 7.14 -3.61 11.43
N PRO A 244 8.42 -4.00 11.46
CA PRO A 244 9.26 -3.82 12.63
C PRO A 244 9.50 -2.33 12.92
N VAL A 245 9.94 -2.03 14.13
CA VAL A 245 10.37 -0.67 14.50
C VAL A 245 11.43 -0.15 13.53
N ASN A 246 11.28 1.10 13.08
CA ASN A 246 12.20 1.72 12.14
C ASN A 246 12.37 3.21 12.47
N SER A 247 13.56 3.74 12.20
CA SER A 247 13.90 5.15 12.38
C SER A 247 15.06 5.53 11.46
N VAL A 248 15.09 6.78 11.02
CA VAL A 248 16.15 7.36 10.20
C VAL A 248 16.55 8.71 10.76
N ILE A 249 17.83 9.07 10.64
CA ILE A 249 18.31 10.41 11.00
C ILE A 249 18.12 11.30 9.76
N GLY A 250 17.18 12.24 9.83
CA GLY A 250 16.92 13.14 8.70
C GLY A 250 17.70 14.46 8.74
N VAL A 251 18.15 14.90 9.92
CA VAL A 251 18.99 16.10 10.08
C VAL A 251 20.13 15.80 11.07
N PRO A 252 21.39 16.11 10.73
CA PRO A 252 21.83 16.64 9.44
C PRO A 252 21.73 15.59 8.32
N ALA A 253 21.65 16.04 7.06
CA ALA A 253 21.68 15.14 5.91
C ALA A 253 23.02 14.37 5.83
N ASN A 254 23.02 13.20 5.21
CA ASN A 254 24.25 12.42 5.03
C ASN A 254 25.32 13.23 4.27
N GLY A 255 26.55 13.24 4.79
CA GLY A 255 27.66 14.04 4.23
C GLY A 255 27.60 15.54 4.50
N ALA A 256 26.62 16.04 5.27
CA ALA A 256 26.55 17.46 5.60
C ALA A 256 27.69 17.90 6.53
N ASN A 257 28.26 19.08 6.23
CA ASN A 257 29.20 19.75 7.11
C ASN A 257 28.45 20.53 8.18
N VAL A 258 28.54 20.07 9.43
CA VAL A 258 27.93 20.75 10.58
C VAL A 258 28.95 21.59 11.33
N ARG A 259 28.51 22.71 11.89
CA ARG A 259 29.31 23.53 12.82
C ARG A 259 28.79 23.30 14.23
N ARG A 260 29.72 23.10 15.17
CA ARG A 260 29.37 23.15 16.60
C ARG A 260 28.91 24.55 16.96
N ASP A 261 27.90 24.63 17.81
CA ASP A 261 27.53 25.90 18.39
C ASP A 261 28.55 26.30 19.48
N LYS A 262 28.31 27.42 20.17
CA LYS A 262 29.23 27.90 21.22
C LYS A 262 29.22 27.03 22.49
N ALA A 263 28.21 26.18 22.66
CA ALA A 263 28.04 25.33 23.84
C ALA A 263 28.67 23.94 23.68
N GLY A 264 29.03 23.53 22.46
CA GLY A 264 29.81 22.30 22.18
C GLY A 264 28.98 21.20 21.55
#